data_AF-A0A2M7CMB5-F1
#
_entry.id   AF-A0A2M7CMB5-F1
#
_cell.length_a   1.000
_cell.length_b   1.000
_cell.length_c   1.000
_cell.angle_alpha   90.00
_cell.angle_beta   90.00
_cell.angle_gamma   90.00
#
_symmetry.space_group_name_H-M   'P 1'
#
loop_
_entity.id
_entity.type
_entity.pdbx_description
1 polymer ?
#
loop_
_entity_poly.entity_id
_entity_poly.type
_entity_poly.pdbx_seq_one_letter_code
_entity_poly.pdbx_strand_id
1 'polypeptide(L)' 'RFDEIVARGEKADYDEILSKVRERDRIDSTRAVAPLRPADDAVILDSDHLNADQVFEKAKALCHG' A
#
# COMPACT_ATOMS: atom_id res chain seq x y z
N ARG A 1 -6.83 -0.91 6.32
CA ARG A 1 -8.12 -0.18 6.16
C ARG A 1 -9.26 -0.76 6.98
N PHE A 2 -9.64 -2.04 6.81
CA PHE A 2 -10.73 -2.62 7.62
C PHE A 2 -10.43 -2.54 9.12
N ASP A 3 -9.29 -3.10 9.54
CA ASP A 3 -8.90 -3.12 10.97
C ASP A 3 -8.75 -1.71 11.55
N GLU A 4 -8.24 -0.75 10.78
CA GLU A 4 -8.13 0.66 11.17
C GLU A 4 -9.51 1.30 11.45
N ILE A 5 -10.51 1.01 10.62
CA ILE A 5 -11.87 1.56 10.77
C ILE A 5 -12.54 0.92 11.99
N VAL A 6 -12.42 -0.40 12.14
CA VAL A 6 -12.95 -1.13 13.30
C VAL A 6 -12.29 -0.67 14.60
N ALA A 7 -10.97 -0.44 14.60
CA ALA A 7 -10.24 0.07 15.76
C ALA A 7 -10.69 1.47 16.21
N ARG A 8 -11.24 2.28 15.30
CA ARG A 8 -11.87 3.58 15.63
C ARG A 8 -13.31 3.46 16.13
N GLY A 9 -13.86 2.26 16.21
CA GLY A 9 -15.25 2.01 16.63
C GLY A 9 -16.29 2.26 15.53
N GLU A 10 -15.86 2.40 14.28
CA GLU A 10 -16.74 2.58 13.13
C GLU A 10 -17.14 1.23 12.54
N LYS A 11 -18.29 1.17 11.84
CA LYS A 11 -18.69 -0.01 11.07
C LYS A 11 -17.91 -0.07 9.76
N ALA A 12 -17.30 -1.22 9.48
CA ALA A 12 -16.59 -1.50 8.24
C ALA A 12 -17.18 -2.74 7.56
N ASP A 13 -17.33 -2.70 6.24
CA ASP A 13 -17.59 -3.86 5.40
C ASP A 13 -16.28 -4.27 4.70
N TYR A 14 -15.78 -5.46 5.04
CA TYR A 14 -14.53 -5.96 4.50
C TYR A 14 -14.58 -6.15 2.98
N ASP A 15 -15.66 -6.75 2.47
CA ASP A 15 -15.79 -7.09 1.05
C ASP A 15 -15.95 -5.82 0.20
N GLU A 16 -16.70 -4.85 0.70
CA GLU A 16 -16.82 -3.53 0.07
C GLU A 16 -15.45 -2.82 0.00
N ILE A 17 -14.70 -2.81 1.10
CA ILE A 17 -13.38 -2.18 1.16
C ILE A 17 -12.41 -2.88 0.20
N LEU A 18 -12.38 -4.22 0.21
CA LEU A 18 -11.49 -5.01 -0.65
C LEU A 18 -11.80 -4.77 -2.13
N SER A 19 -13.09 -4.76 -2.50
CA SER A 19 -13.53 -4.47 -3.87
C SER A 19 -13.07 -3.08 -4.33
N LYS A 20 -13.26 -2.06 -3.48
CA LYS A 20 -12.82 -0.69 -3.78
C LYS A 20 -11.30 -0.56 -3.93
N VAL A 21 -10.53 -1.24 -3.08
CA VAL A 21 -9.06 -1.24 -3.17
C VAL A 21 -8.61 -1.88 -4.48
N ARG A 22 -9.12 -3.07 -4.81
CA ARG A 22 -8.79 -3.77 -6.06
C ARG A 22 -9.13 -2.94 -7.30
N GLU A 23 -10.30 -2.32 -7.32
CA GLU A 23 -10.73 -1.52 -8.48
C GLU A 23 -9.84 -0.28 -8.66
N ARG A 24 -9.50 0.42 -7.57
CA ARG A 24 -8.56 1.54 -7.61
C ARG A 24 -7.20 1.09 -8.15
N ASP A 25 -6.65 0.00 -7.60
CA ASP A 25 -5.33 -0.48 -8.00
C ASP A 25 -5.31 -0.90 -9.49
N ARG A 26 -6.42 -1.47 -9.99
CA ARG A 26 -6.61 -1.76 -11.42
C ARG A 26 -6.65 -0.49 -12.26
N ILE A 27 -7.43 0.52 -11.87
CA ILE A 27 -7.52 1.80 -12.59
C ILE A 27 -6.15 2.48 -12.62
N ASP A 28 -5.46 2.56 -11.48
CA ASP A 28 -4.17 3.23 -11.36
C ASP A 28 -3.07 2.53 -12.15
N SER A 29 -3.04 1.19 -12.20
CA SER A 29 -2.06 0.43 -12.97
C SER A 29 -2.32 0.42 -14.48
N THR A 30 -3.56 0.64 -14.93
CA THR A 30 -3.96 0.57 -16.35
C THR A 30 -4.19 1.92 -17.03
N ARG A 31 -4.10 3.04 -16.30
CA ARG A 31 -4.30 4.38 -16.87
C ARG A 31 -3.26 4.70 -17.96
N ALA A 32 -3.72 5.34 -19.02
CA ALA A 32 -2.87 5.66 -20.18
C ALA A 32 -1.74 6.65 -19.88
N VAL A 33 -1.93 7.53 -18.89
CA VAL A 33 -0.95 8.56 -18.50
C VAL A 33 -0.44 8.28 -17.09
N ALA A 34 0.89 8.18 -16.95
CA ALA A 34 1.60 7.95 -15.69
C ALA A 34 1.09 6.72 -14.88
N PRO A 35 0.98 5.50 -15.45
CA PRO A 35 0.44 4.34 -14.73
C PRO A 35 1.21 4.05 -13.44
N LEU A 36 0.52 3.51 -12.43
CA LEU A 36 1.13 3.00 -11.21
C LEU A 36 1.94 1.74 -11.55
N ARG A 37 3.25 1.92 -11.68
CA ARG A 37 4.24 0.86 -11.85
C ARG A 37 5.55 1.25 -11.17
N PRO A 38 6.34 0.29 -10.67
CA PRO A 38 7.69 0.57 -10.20
C PRO A 38 8.54 1.17 -11.33
N ALA A 39 9.48 2.05 -10.96
CA ALA A 39 10.52 2.49 -11.88
C ALA A 39 11.54 1.35 -12.12
N ASP A 40 12.31 1.44 -13.20
CA ASP A 40 13.28 0.39 -13.56
C ASP A 40 14.38 0.22 -12.49
N ASP A 41 14.69 1.29 -11.77
CA ASP A 41 15.67 1.35 -10.67
C ASP A 41 15.01 1.30 -9.28
N ALA A 42 13.70 1.09 -9.21
CA ALA A 42 12.99 1.07 -7.93
C ALA A 42 13.38 -0.16 -7.10
N VAL A 43 13.65 0.07 -5.82
CA VAL A 43 13.78 -1.01 -4.83
C VAL A 43 12.41 -1.34 -4.27
N ILE A 44 12.01 -2.61 -4.35
CA ILE A 44 10.75 -3.09 -3.77
C ILE A 44 10.93 -3.36 -2.27
N LEU A 45 10.16 -2.65 -1.45
CA LEU A 45 10.08 -2.86 0.00
C LEU A 45 8.71 -3.49 0.33
N ASP A 46 8.70 -4.79 0.57
CA ASP A 46 7.52 -5.50 1.06
C ASP A 46 7.34 -5.25 2.58
N SER A 47 6.13 -4.83 2.96
CA SER A 47 5.76 -4.46 4.33
C SER A 47 4.73 -5.39 4.98
N ASP A 48 4.31 -6.48 4.32
CA ASP A 48 3.17 -7.32 4.78
C ASP A 48 3.35 -7.88 6.21
N HIS A 49 4.59 -8.01 6.67
CA HIS A 49 4.92 -8.54 8.00
C HIS A 49 5.74 -7.56 8.85
N LEU A 50 5.73 -6.28 8.50
CA LEU A 50 6.48 -5.24 9.18
C LEU A 50 5.55 -4.25 9.86
N ASN A 51 5.92 -3.82 11.05
CA ASN A 51 5.31 -2.64 11.65
C ASN A 51 5.91 -1.34 11.06
N ALA A 52 5.32 -0.20 11.40
CA ALA A 52 5.73 1.10 10.87
C ALA A 52 7.20 1.43 11.15
N ASP A 53 7.72 1.13 12.34
CA ASP A 53 9.11 1.40 12.73
C ASP A 53 10.09 0.53 11.91
N GLN A 54 9.75 -0.73 11.68
CA GLN A 54 10.55 -1.65 10.86
C GLN A 54 10.59 -1.24 9.39
N VAL A 55 9.46 -0.79 8.84
CA VAL A 55 9.39 -0.23 7.48
C VAL A 55 10.27 1.01 7.38
N PHE A 56 10.18 1.90 8.37
CA PHE A 56 10.97 3.14 8.41
C PHE A 56 12.48 2.86 8.42
N GLU A 57 12.97 2.00 9.31
CA GLU A 57 14.39 1.69 9.39
C GLU A 57 14.91 1.01 8.11
N LYS A 58 14.12 0.12 7.49
CA LYS A 58 14.49 -0.48 6.20
C LYS A 58 14.55 0.57 5.08
N ALA A 59 13.53 1.44 4.99
CA ALA A 59 13.51 2.51 3.99
C ALA A 59 14.71 3.46 4.17
N LYS A 60 15.03 3.84 5.40
CA LYS A 60 16.19 4.67 5.73
C LYS A 60 17.51 4.04 5.31
N ALA A 61 17.68 2.72 5.54
CA ALA A 61 18.88 2.01 5.11
C ALA A 61 19.07 2.01 3.59
N LEU A 62 17.98 2.03 2.80
CA LEU A 62 18.04 2.13 1.34
C LEU A 62 18.46 3.52 0.85
N CYS A 63 18.17 4.58 1.60
CA CYS A 63 18.49 5.97 1.23
C CYS A 63 19.92 6.41 1.56
N HIS A 64 20.63 5.68 2.42
CA HIS A 64 21.97 6.04 2.89
C HIS A 64 23.09 5.16 2.31
N GLY A 65 22.85 4.55 1.15
CA GLY A 65 23.86 3.89 0.33
C GLY A 65 24.70 4.87 -0.47
#